data_AF-A0A0Q7MK34-F1
#
_entry.id   AF-A0A0Q7MK34-F1
#
_cell.length_a   1.000
_cell.length_b   1.000
_cell.length_c   1.000
_cell.angle_alpha   90.00
_cell.angle_beta   90.00
_cell.angle_gamma   90.00
#
_symmetry.space_group_name_H-M   'P 1'
#
loop_
_entity.id
_entity.type
_entity.pdbx_description
1 polymer ?
#
loop_
_entity_poly.entity_id
_entity_poly.type
_entity_poly.pdbx_seq_one_letter_code
_entity_poly.pdbx_strand_id
1 'polypeptide(L)'
;MADEGDDNGMGFVIIHPGESGVTVSAHWWIQGSVLCQHNYRKPYAAAQPLDTVNRPVIGCIWELALIHAEQEAWRRTMMKAEPNPSGYMTSRADFDAA
;
A
#
# COMPACT_ATOMS: atom_id res chain seq x y z
N MET A 1 -7.35 14.28 1.02
CA MET A 1 -8.42 13.79 1.93
C MET A 1 -9.79 14.26 1.45
N ALA A 2 -10.00 15.51 1.03
CA ALA A 2 -11.31 15.96 0.53
C ALA A 2 -11.55 15.69 -0.96
N ASP A 3 -10.50 15.69 -1.79
CA ASP A 3 -10.64 15.59 -3.26
C ASP A 3 -10.90 14.16 -3.72
N GLU A 4 -10.49 13.17 -2.91
CA GLU A 4 -10.57 11.76 -3.25
C GLU A 4 -11.83 11.06 -2.69
N GLY A 5 -12.70 11.75 -1.96
CA GLY A 5 -13.96 11.18 -1.43
C GLY A 5 -13.85 10.50 -0.07
N ASP A 6 -14.73 9.53 0.21
CA ASP A 6 -14.90 8.90 1.54
C ASP A 6 -13.69 8.02 1.92
N ASP A 7 -13.04 8.33 3.03
CA ASP A 7 -11.92 7.55 3.58
C ASP A 7 -12.43 6.36 4.39
N ASN A 8 -11.95 5.16 4.09
CA ASN A 8 -12.33 3.96 4.84
C ASN A 8 -11.57 3.82 6.17
N GLY A 9 -10.62 4.71 6.47
CA GLY A 9 -9.91 4.78 7.75
C GLY A 9 -8.91 3.64 7.99
N MET A 10 -8.58 2.89 6.94
CA MET A 10 -7.71 1.71 7.00
C MET A 10 -6.77 1.68 5.79
N GLY A 11 -5.58 1.12 6.01
CA GLY A 11 -4.53 1.07 5.01
C GLY A 11 -3.30 0.34 5.54
N PHE A 12 -2.23 0.40 4.76
CA PHE A 12 -0.99 -0.32 5.05
C PHE A 12 0.23 0.45 4.54
N VAL A 13 1.39 0.16 5.12
CA VAL A 13 2.67 0.76 4.73
C VAL A 13 3.63 -0.35 4.34
N ILE A 14 4.26 -0.21 3.18
CA ILE A 14 5.36 -1.06 2.75
C ILE A 14 6.67 -0.28 2.93
N ILE A 15 7.62 -0.87 3.66
CA ILE A 15 8.98 -0.36 3.79
C ILE A 15 9.90 -1.32 3.04
N HIS A 16 10.57 -0.82 2.01
CA HIS A 16 11.48 -1.60 1.17
C HIS A 16 12.88 -0.99 1.22
N PRO A 17 13.76 -1.53 2.08
CA PRO A 17 15.19 -1.29 2.01
C PRO A 17 15.76 -2.06 0.81
N GLY A 18 15.95 -1.37 -0.31
CA GLY A 18 16.62 -1.93 -1.48
C GLY A 18 18.13 -1.70 -1.41
N GLU A 19 18.85 -2.26 -2.38
CA GLU A 19 20.32 -2.12 -2.51
C GLU A 19 20.76 -0.65 -2.64
N SER A 20 20.04 0.14 -3.42
CA SER A 20 20.41 1.53 -3.74
C SER A 20 19.74 2.59 -2.84
N GLY A 21 18.81 2.19 -1.98
CA GLY A 21 18.06 3.12 -1.15
C GLY A 21 16.75 2.54 -0.62
N VAL A 22 16.07 3.34 0.20
CA VAL A 22 14.80 2.97 0.82
C VAL A 22 13.61 3.55 0.06
N THR A 23 12.57 2.72 -0.12
CA THR A 23 11.23 3.16 -0.51
C THR A 23 10.28 2.98 0.68
N VAL A 24 9.42 3.96 0.92
CA VAL A 24 8.28 3.84 1.84
C VAL A 24 7.03 4.19 1.05
N SER A 25 6.10 3.25 0.97
CA SER A 25 4.85 3.41 0.23
C SER A 25 3.67 3.27 1.19
N ALA A 26 2.94 4.37 1.40
CA ALA A 26 1.73 4.38 2.20
C ALA A 26 0.51 4.19 1.28
N HIS A 27 -0.37 3.27 1.64
CA HIS A 27 -1.58 2.97 0.89
C HIS A 27 -2.80 3.08 1.79
N TRP A 28 -3.91 3.60 1.26
CA TRP A 28 -5.16 3.72 2.01
C TRP A 28 -6.36 3.52 1.10
N TRP A 29 -7.41 2.93 1.67
CA TRP A 29 -8.65 2.62 0.96
C TRP A 29 -9.61 3.81 1.03
N ILE A 30 -10.18 4.16 -0.11
CA ILE A 30 -11.23 5.17 -0.24
C ILE A 30 -12.40 4.59 -1.03
N GLN A 31 -13.58 5.16 -0.82
CA GLN A 31 -14.81 4.84 -1.56
C GLN A 31 -15.12 3.34 -1.59
N GLY A 32 -14.67 2.61 -0.56
CA GLY A 32 -14.87 1.16 -0.38
C GLY A 32 -14.06 0.25 -1.31
N SER A 33 -13.45 0.76 -2.39
CA SER A 33 -12.85 -0.09 -3.44
C SER A 33 -11.66 0.50 -4.18
N VAL A 34 -11.26 1.74 -3.88
CA VAL A 34 -10.15 2.41 -4.55
C VAL A 34 -8.96 2.46 -3.60
N LEU A 35 -7.78 2.10 -4.11
CA LEU A 35 -6.53 2.16 -3.36
C LEU A 35 -5.73 3.38 -3.78
N CYS A 36 -5.52 4.30 -2.85
CA CYS A 36 -4.61 5.42 -3.02
C CYS A 36 -3.20 5.05 -2.55
N GLN A 37 -2.22 5.81 -3.03
CA GLN A 37 -0.81 5.60 -2.71
C GLN A 37 -0.07 6.93 -2.59
N HIS A 38 0.84 7.00 -1.60
CA HIS A 38 1.87 8.01 -1.52
C HIS A 38 3.24 7.33 -1.39
N ASN A 39 4.18 7.73 -2.24
CA ASN A 39 5.51 7.14 -2.28
C ASN A 39 6.55 8.13 -1.78
N TYR A 40 7.44 7.64 -0.92
CA TYR A 40 8.69 8.28 -0.57
C TYR A 40 9.83 7.39 -1.05
N ARG A 41 10.84 7.96 -1.71
CA ARG A 41 12.06 7.22 -2.02
C ARG A 41 13.30 8.06 -1.78
N LYS A 42 14.28 7.48 -1.10
CA LYS A 42 15.58 8.11 -0.86
C LYS A 42 16.73 7.15 -1.21
N PRO A 43 17.49 7.44 -2.28
CA PRO A 43 18.77 6.77 -2.54
C PRO A 43 19.74 7.02 -1.38
N TYR A 44 20.53 6.01 -0.98
CA TYR A 44 21.43 6.17 0.17
C TYR A 44 22.50 7.24 -0.04
N ALA A 45 23.00 7.36 -1.27
CA ALA A 45 24.02 8.35 -1.63
C ALA A 45 23.45 9.77 -1.86
N ALA A 46 22.11 9.94 -1.85
CA ALA A 46 21.48 11.22 -2.15
C ALA A 46 21.24 12.05 -0.87
N ALA A 47 21.49 13.35 -0.95
CA ALA A 47 21.24 14.29 0.15
C ALA A 47 19.73 14.49 0.41
N GLN A 48 18.91 14.41 -0.64
CA GLN A 48 17.45 14.61 -0.59
C GLN A 48 16.71 13.42 -1.21
N PRO A 49 15.46 13.16 -0.80
CA PRO A 49 14.60 12.17 -1.45
C PRO A 49 14.27 12.57 -2.89
N LEU A 50 13.87 11.60 -3.69
CA LEU A 50 13.38 11.83 -5.05
C LEU A 50 12.00 12.52 -5.01
N ASP A 51 11.74 13.39 -5.98
CA ASP A 51 10.38 13.84 -6.27
C ASP A 51 9.59 12.66 -6.87
N THR A 52 8.62 12.18 -6.12
CA THR A 52 7.77 11.05 -6.48
C THR A 52 6.45 11.48 -7.10
N VAL A 53 6.11 12.77 -7.12
CA VAL A 53 4.82 13.27 -7.61
C VAL A 53 4.62 12.94 -9.09
N ASN A 54 5.68 13.10 -9.89
CA ASN A 54 5.63 12.87 -11.34
C ASN A 54 6.22 11.51 -11.76
N ARG A 55 6.49 10.62 -10.80
CA ARG A 55 7.14 9.34 -11.07
C ARG A 55 6.10 8.23 -11.27
N PRO A 56 6.02 7.58 -12.45
CA PRO A 56 4.97 6.60 -12.76
C PRO A 56 5.26 5.21 -12.18
N VAL A 57 5.82 5.12 -10.97
CA VAL A 57 6.25 3.85 -10.37
C VAL A 57 5.29 3.42 -9.28
N ILE A 58 4.76 2.21 -9.43
CA ILE A 58 3.83 1.56 -8.50
C ILE A 58 4.55 0.67 -7.48
N GLY A 59 5.61 -0.04 -7.88
CA GLY A 59 6.38 -0.92 -7.01
C GLY A 59 7.14 -2.00 -7.78
N CYS A 60 8.03 -2.71 -7.10
CA CYS A 60 8.68 -3.93 -7.60
C CYS A 60 7.76 -5.14 -7.42
N ILE A 61 8.15 -6.29 -7.98
CA ILE A 61 7.31 -7.51 -7.95
C ILE A 61 6.94 -7.96 -6.52
N TRP A 62 7.84 -7.78 -5.55
CA TRP A 62 7.59 -8.15 -4.16
C TRP A 62 6.61 -7.18 -3.48
N GLU A 63 6.72 -5.89 -3.75
CA GLU A 63 5.76 -4.88 -3.27
C GLU A 63 4.38 -5.12 -3.89
N LEU A 64 4.33 -5.45 -5.19
CA LEU A 64 3.09 -5.79 -5.89
C LEU A 64 2.42 -7.06 -5.33
N ALA A 65 3.20 -8.05 -4.90
CA ALA A 65 2.65 -9.24 -4.24
C ALA A 65 1.99 -8.90 -2.90
N LEU A 66 2.60 -8.02 -2.09
CA LEU A 66 2.00 -7.54 -0.84
C LEU A 66 0.72 -6.72 -1.11
N ILE A 67 0.75 -5.82 -2.10
CA ILE A 67 -0.43 -5.04 -2.52
C ILE A 67 -1.56 -5.96 -3.00
N HIS A 68 -1.24 -7.07 -3.67
CA HIS A 68 -2.22 -8.09 -4.04
C HIS A 68 -2.81 -8.81 -2.82
N ALA A 69 -1.97 -9.21 -1.85
CA ALA A 69 -2.45 -9.84 -0.63
C ALA A 69 -3.41 -8.92 0.17
N GLU A 70 -3.10 -7.63 0.24
CA GLU A 70 -3.97 -6.60 0.84
C GLU A 70 -5.31 -6.45 0.09
N GLN A 71 -5.28 -6.45 -1.25
CA GLN A 71 -6.49 -6.47 -2.08
C GLN A 71 -7.35 -7.71 -1.81
N GLU A 72 -6.73 -8.90 -1.70
CA GLU A 72 -7.45 -10.13 -1.38
C GLU A 72 -8.09 -10.07 0.02
N ALA A 73 -7.33 -9.60 1.01
CA ALA A 73 -7.84 -9.42 2.38
C ALA A 73 -9.02 -8.46 2.40
N TRP A 74 -8.90 -7.30 1.74
CA TRP A 74 -9.98 -6.31 1.62
C TRP A 74 -11.22 -6.92 0.96
N ARG A 75 -11.09 -7.57 -0.20
CA ARG A 75 -12.24 -8.19 -0.89
C ARG A 75 -12.91 -9.27 -0.03
N ARG A 76 -12.13 -10.08 0.68
CA ARG A 76 -12.65 -11.15 1.54
C ARG A 76 -13.33 -10.65 2.81
N THR A 77 -13.05 -9.44 3.27
CA THR A 77 -13.49 -8.95 4.58
C THR A 77 -14.43 -7.74 4.47
N MET A 78 -14.15 -6.81 3.57
CA MET A 78 -14.86 -5.54 3.43
C MET A 78 -15.87 -5.54 2.28
N MET A 79 -15.63 -6.28 1.18
CA MET A 79 -16.54 -6.33 0.01
C MET A 79 -17.66 -7.36 0.16
N LYS A 80 -18.43 -7.24 1.24
CA LYS A 80 -19.54 -8.13 1.62
C LYS A 80 -20.76 -7.32 2.04
N ALA A 81 -21.92 -7.99 2.15
CA ALA A 81 -23.14 -7.38 2.69
C ALA A 81 -22.93 -6.83 4.12
N GLU A 82 -22.14 -7.54 4.92
CA GLU A 82 -21.69 -7.11 6.24
C GLU A 82 -20.15 -7.01 6.25
N PRO A 83 -19.58 -5.79 6.13
CA PRO A 83 -18.13 -5.59 6.21
C PRO A 83 -17.56 -6.00 7.57
N ASN A 84 -16.35 -6.57 7.58
CA ASN A 84 -15.64 -7.03 8.77
C ASN A 84 -14.26 -6.33 8.91
N PRO A 85 -14.19 -5.12 9.48
CA PRO A 85 -12.94 -4.38 9.65
C PRO A 85 -11.92 -5.09 10.54
N SER A 86 -12.36 -5.76 11.60
CA SER A 86 -11.44 -6.50 12.48
C SER A 86 -10.84 -7.71 11.76
N GLY A 87 -11.59 -8.35 10.89
CA GLY A 87 -11.09 -9.39 9.99
C GLY A 87 -10.04 -8.88 9.01
N TYR A 88 -10.21 -7.66 8.47
CA TYR A 88 -9.18 -7.03 7.64
C TYR A 88 -7.90 -6.77 8.46
N MET A 89 -8.01 -6.09 9.61
CA MET A 89 -6.87 -5.69 10.45
C MET A 89 -6.06 -6.86 11.03
N THR A 90 -6.68 -8.03 11.15
CA THR A 90 -6.02 -9.27 11.63
C THR A 90 -5.52 -10.16 10.51
N SER A 91 -5.83 -9.84 9.25
CA SER A 91 -5.32 -10.56 8.09
C SER A 91 -3.81 -10.41 7.99
N ARG A 92 -3.15 -11.47 7.52
CA ARG A 92 -1.71 -11.49 7.27
C ARG A 92 -1.50 -11.96 5.84
N ALA A 93 -0.61 -11.28 5.14
CA ALA A 93 -0.13 -11.75 3.85
C ALA A 93 0.51 -13.12 4.07
N ASP A 94 -0.01 -14.13 3.37
CA ASP A 94 0.61 -15.43 3.25
C ASP A 94 1.43 -15.42 1.97
N PHE A 95 2.75 -15.31 2.13
CA PHE A 95 3.67 -15.22 1.00
C PHE A 95 4.91 -16.06 1.29
N ASP A 96 5.16 -17.05 0.43
CA ASP A 96 6.44 -17.74 0.38
C ASP A 96 7.47 -16.81 -0.27
N ALA A 97 8.37 -16.27 0.55
CA ALA A 97 9.59 -15.67 0.06
C ALA A 97 10.49 -16.78 -0.47
N ALA A 98 10.39 -17.02 -1.79
CA ALA A 98 11.25 -17.96 -2.51
C ALA A 98 12.74 -17.68 -2.29
#